data_AF-A0A9E1XZ77-F1
#
_entry.id   AF-A0A9E1XZ77-F1
#
_cell.length_a   1.000
_cell.length_b   1.000
_cell.length_c   1.000
_cell.angle_alpha   90.00
_cell.angle_beta   90.00
_cell.angle_gamma   90.00
#
_symmetry.space_group_name_H-M   'P 1'
#
loop_
_entity.id
_entity.type
_entity.pdbx_description
1 polymer ?
#
loop_
_entity_poly.entity_id
_entity_poly.type
_entity_poly.pdbx_seq_one_letter_code
_entity_poly.pdbx_strand_id
1 'polypeptide(L)'
;QRVAGPDPRLAEYKDLAPEDWPDQALTSGVWTIFPHISIASFDGGGRSIMLSQLFPGDTPGTSVTIQHYLMEYPPDEAQTQAALTQFEFLKYVVQEEDYATGLRQQKALESGGKPFVLFGKNEGGGHHFHHWVDLLLKTEDADLPALFDEHKTTFFSAKKQD
;
A
#
# COMPACT_ATOMS: atom_id res chain seq x y z
N GLN A 1 -6.07 -1.42 2.92
CA GLN A 1 -6.23 0.02 3.20
C GLN A 1 -5.88 0.83 1.96
N ARG A 2 -6.65 1.89 1.67
CA ARG A 2 -6.28 2.90 0.69
C ARG A 2 -5.61 4.08 1.38
N VAL A 3 -4.54 4.60 0.79
CA VAL A 3 -3.91 5.87 1.14
C VAL A 3 -3.98 6.76 -0.10
N ALA A 4 -4.59 7.92 0.06
CA ALA A 4 -4.65 8.95 -0.96
C ALA A 4 -4.28 10.29 -0.30
N GLY A 5 -3.37 11.02 -0.94
CA GLY A 5 -3.13 12.42 -0.59
C GLY A 5 -4.24 13.31 -1.13
N PRO A 6 -4.25 14.62 -0.77
CA PRO A 6 -5.09 15.59 -1.43
C PRO A 6 -4.82 15.59 -2.95
N ASP A 7 -5.85 15.29 -3.73
CA ASP A 7 -5.77 15.29 -5.19
C ASP A 7 -6.61 16.47 -5.74
N PRO A 8 -5.97 17.56 -6.19
CA PRO A 8 -6.68 18.73 -6.69
C PRO A 8 -7.50 18.43 -7.95
N ARG A 9 -7.20 17.34 -8.68
CA ARG A 9 -7.98 16.93 -9.86
C ARG A 9 -9.40 16.51 -9.49
N LEU A 10 -9.62 16.04 -8.26
CA LEU A 10 -10.97 15.71 -7.78
C LEU A 10 -11.89 16.94 -7.68
N ALA A 11 -11.33 18.15 -7.66
CA ALA A 11 -12.13 19.38 -7.64
C ALA A 11 -12.97 19.55 -8.93
N GLU A 12 -12.59 18.90 -10.03
CA GLU A 12 -13.34 18.90 -11.29
C GLU A 12 -14.71 18.21 -11.17
N TYR A 13 -14.87 17.32 -10.19
CA TYR A 13 -16.10 16.55 -9.97
C TYR A 13 -16.99 17.11 -8.85
N LYS A 14 -16.59 18.22 -8.22
CA LYS A 14 -17.26 18.75 -7.02
C LYS A 14 -18.74 19.10 -7.23
N ASP A 15 -19.11 19.45 -8.48
CA ASP A 15 -20.45 19.87 -8.86
C ASP A 15 -21.29 18.71 -9.43
N LEU A 16 -20.70 17.51 -9.54
CA LEU A 16 -21.38 16.28 -9.94
C LEU A 16 -21.96 15.56 -8.72
N ALA A 17 -23.02 14.79 -8.93
CA ALA A 17 -23.50 13.87 -7.90
C ALA A 17 -22.43 12.79 -7.64
N PRO A 18 -22.24 12.31 -6.40
CA PRO A 18 -21.21 11.32 -6.07
C PRO A 18 -21.24 10.05 -6.94
N GLU A 19 -22.42 9.61 -7.35
CA GLU A 19 -22.63 8.48 -8.27
C GLU A 19 -22.12 8.71 -9.70
N ASP A 20 -21.95 9.97 -10.10
CA ASP A 20 -21.44 10.36 -11.41
C ASP A 20 -19.91 10.55 -11.41
N TRP A 21 -19.25 10.34 -10.26
CA TRP A 21 -17.80 10.46 -10.18
C TRP A 21 -17.14 9.29 -10.92
N PRO A 22 -16.12 9.54 -11.76
CA PRO A 22 -15.45 8.46 -12.47
C PRO A 22 -14.80 7.47 -11.51
N ASP A 23 -15.07 6.17 -11.70
CA ASP A 23 -14.46 5.09 -10.92
C ASP A 23 -12.93 5.20 -10.89
N GLN A 24 -12.30 5.63 -11.98
CA GLN A 24 -10.85 5.85 -12.04
C GLN A 24 -10.37 6.86 -11.01
N ALA A 25 -11.09 7.98 -10.85
CA ALA A 25 -10.77 8.98 -9.85
C ALA A 25 -10.97 8.42 -8.43
N LEU A 26 -12.04 7.66 -8.25
CA LEU A 26 -12.39 7.03 -6.97
C LEU A 26 -11.49 5.85 -6.58
N THR A 27 -10.80 5.22 -7.52
CA THR A 27 -9.94 4.04 -7.27
C THR A 27 -8.46 4.37 -7.28
N SER A 28 -8.08 5.60 -7.65
CA SER A 28 -6.69 6.07 -7.66
C SER A 28 -6.03 6.08 -6.27
N GLY A 29 -4.70 6.06 -6.25
CA GLY A 29 -3.88 6.14 -5.04
C GLY A 29 -3.08 4.87 -4.77
N VAL A 30 -2.70 4.68 -3.50
CA VAL A 30 -1.93 3.53 -3.05
C VAL A 30 -2.82 2.63 -2.20
N TRP A 31 -2.90 1.36 -2.57
CA TRP A 31 -3.66 0.34 -1.86
C TRP A 31 -2.72 -0.68 -1.26
N THR A 32 -2.74 -0.83 0.06
CA THR A 32 -2.02 -1.90 0.74
C THR A 32 -3.00 -3.02 1.08
N ILE A 33 -2.70 -4.24 0.65
CA ILE A 33 -3.45 -5.44 1.00
C ILE A 33 -2.52 -6.30 1.85
N PHE A 34 -2.95 -6.57 3.08
CA PHE A 34 -2.22 -7.44 4.00
C PHE A 34 -2.10 -8.85 3.39
N PRO A 35 -0.95 -9.54 3.52
CA PRO A 35 0.20 -9.17 4.34
C PRO A 35 1.26 -8.29 3.65
N HIS A 36 1.33 -8.28 2.33
CA HIS A 36 2.55 -7.87 1.64
C HIS A 36 2.35 -7.27 0.25
N ILE A 37 1.14 -6.85 -0.08
CA ILE A 37 0.81 -6.31 -1.40
C ILE A 37 0.64 -4.80 -1.30
N SER A 38 1.26 -4.06 -2.23
CA SER A 38 1.00 -2.64 -2.47
C SER A 38 0.65 -2.44 -3.95
N ILE A 39 -0.40 -1.67 -4.23
CA ILE A 39 -0.85 -1.33 -5.58
C ILE A 39 -0.89 0.18 -5.69
N ALA A 40 -0.06 0.76 -6.54
CA ALA A 40 -0.04 2.20 -6.81
C ALA A 40 -0.52 2.49 -8.23
N SER A 41 -1.51 3.36 -8.38
CA SER A 41 -1.98 3.80 -9.70
C SER A 41 -1.12 4.94 -10.27
N PHE A 42 -0.86 4.94 -11.57
CA PHE A 42 -0.21 6.03 -12.29
C PHE A 42 -0.69 6.10 -13.75
N ASP A 43 -0.32 7.15 -14.48
CA ASP A 43 -0.88 7.46 -15.82
C ASP A 43 0.19 7.77 -16.89
N GLY A 44 1.41 7.24 -16.71
CA GLY A 44 2.49 7.37 -17.68
C GLY A 44 2.21 6.52 -18.91
N GLY A 45 1.79 7.14 -20.02
CA GLY A 45 1.40 6.42 -21.24
C GLY A 45 -0.02 5.84 -21.21
N GLY A 46 -0.83 6.19 -20.22
CA GLY A 46 -2.17 5.68 -19.99
C GLY A 46 -2.31 4.99 -18.63
N ARG A 47 -3.55 4.63 -18.27
CA ARG A 47 -3.87 4.09 -16.95
C ARG A 47 -3.11 2.81 -16.68
N SER A 48 -2.35 2.83 -15.59
CA SER A 48 -1.43 1.77 -15.22
C SER A 48 -1.37 1.59 -13.71
N ILE A 49 -0.89 0.42 -13.28
CA ILE A 49 -0.62 0.13 -11.87
C ILE A 49 0.78 -0.45 -11.69
N MET A 50 1.36 -0.16 -10.53
CA MET A 50 2.55 -0.83 -10.00
C MET A 50 2.07 -1.73 -8.87
N LEU A 51 2.16 -3.04 -9.07
CA LEU A 51 1.88 -4.07 -8.08
C LEU A 51 3.22 -4.51 -7.47
N SER A 52 3.44 -4.14 -6.21
CA SER A 52 4.63 -4.54 -5.44
C SER A 52 4.26 -5.64 -4.44
N GLN A 53 5.02 -6.74 -4.45
CA GLN A 53 4.91 -7.84 -3.51
C GLN A 53 6.18 -7.95 -2.67
N LEU A 54 6.08 -7.75 -1.36
CA LEU A 54 7.23 -7.75 -0.44
C LEU A 54 7.33 -9.07 0.33
N PHE A 55 8.30 -9.91 -0.01
CA PHE A 55 8.56 -11.15 0.70
C PHE A 55 9.64 -10.97 1.77
N PRO A 56 9.53 -11.66 2.92
CA PRO A 56 10.61 -11.70 3.89
C PRO A 56 11.86 -12.36 3.27
N GLY A 57 13.04 -11.88 3.63
CA GLY A 57 14.31 -12.53 3.30
C GLY A 57 14.76 -13.51 4.38
N ASP A 58 16.01 -13.97 4.28
CA ASP A 58 16.59 -14.99 5.15
C ASP A 58 16.81 -14.51 6.60
N THR A 59 16.95 -13.21 6.81
CA THR A 59 17.17 -12.62 8.14
C THR A 59 16.21 -11.46 8.42
N PRO A 60 15.93 -11.16 9.70
CA PRO A 60 15.34 -9.88 10.06
C PRO A 60 16.10 -8.72 9.40
N GLY A 61 15.38 -7.76 8.82
CA GLY A 61 15.95 -6.63 8.08
C GLY A 61 16.25 -6.89 6.59
N THR A 62 16.00 -8.11 6.08
CA THR A 62 16.12 -8.43 4.65
C THR A 62 14.76 -8.75 4.03
N SER A 63 14.61 -8.43 2.75
CA SER A 63 13.37 -8.67 2.01
C SER A 63 13.65 -8.77 0.50
N VAL A 64 12.70 -9.36 -0.22
CA VAL A 64 12.68 -9.37 -1.69
C VAL A 64 11.38 -8.73 -2.15
N THR A 65 11.47 -7.65 -2.95
CA THR A 65 10.28 -7.10 -3.62
C THR A 65 10.24 -7.52 -5.08
N ILE A 66 9.09 -8.04 -5.48
CA ILE A 66 8.73 -8.23 -6.89
C ILE A 66 7.82 -7.09 -7.30
N GLN A 67 8.19 -6.35 -8.35
CA GLN A 67 7.37 -5.27 -8.91
C GLN A 67 6.85 -5.67 -10.28
N HIS A 68 5.53 -5.62 -10.44
CA HIS A 68 4.86 -5.77 -11.72
C HIS A 68 4.30 -4.41 -12.16
N TYR A 69 4.59 -4.03 -13.40
CA TYR A 69 4.01 -2.86 -14.04
C TYR A 69 2.99 -3.33 -15.06
N LEU A 70 1.75 -2.86 -14.92
CA LEU A 70 0.62 -3.33 -15.71
C LEU A 70 -0.11 -2.14 -16.29
N MET A 71 -0.34 -2.15 -17.60
CA MET A 71 -1.18 -1.17 -18.29
C MET A 71 -2.57 -1.76 -18.52
N GLU A 72 -3.61 -0.93 -18.40
CA GLU A 72 -5.00 -1.38 -18.55
C GLU A 72 -5.30 -1.85 -19.99
N TYR A 73 -4.74 -1.16 -20.98
CA TYR A 73 -4.90 -1.47 -22.38
C TYR A 73 -3.54 -1.65 -23.06
N PRO A 74 -3.46 -2.43 -24.15
CA PRO A 74 -2.26 -2.51 -24.97
C PRO A 74 -1.85 -1.11 -25.47
N PRO A 75 -0.64 -0.63 -25.15
CA PRO A 75 -0.18 0.68 -25.57
C PRO A 75 0.26 0.69 -27.05
N ASP A 76 0.15 1.84 -27.70
CA ASP A 76 0.88 2.13 -28.93
C ASP A 76 2.38 2.41 -28.66
N GLU A 77 3.14 2.72 -29.71
CA GLU A 77 4.58 2.97 -29.59
C GLU A 77 4.90 4.18 -28.68
N ALA A 78 4.16 5.27 -28.81
CA ALA A 78 4.39 6.48 -28.02
C ALA A 78 4.00 6.26 -26.55
N GLN A 79 2.87 5.61 -26.31
CA GLN A 79 2.41 5.20 -24.99
C GLN A 79 3.40 4.24 -24.32
N THR A 80 3.97 3.30 -25.08
CA THR A 80 4.98 2.37 -24.57
C THR A 80 6.21 3.11 -24.07
N GLN A 81 6.73 4.07 -24.83
CA GLN A 81 7.90 4.85 -24.40
C GLN A 81 7.61 5.69 -23.15
N ALA A 82 6.43 6.31 -23.08
CA ALA A 82 6.00 7.07 -21.92
C ALA A 82 5.86 6.18 -20.67
N ALA A 83 5.26 5.00 -20.83
CA ALA A 83 5.09 4.03 -19.75
C ALA A 83 6.43 3.52 -19.22
N LEU A 84 7.35 3.10 -20.10
CA LEU A 84 8.68 2.63 -19.70
C LEU A 84 9.47 3.71 -18.95
N THR A 85 9.38 4.97 -19.38
CA THR A 85 10.00 6.10 -18.66
C THR A 85 9.44 6.22 -17.25
N GLN A 86 8.11 6.13 -17.10
CA GLN A 86 7.46 6.20 -15.80
C GLN A 86 7.81 4.98 -14.92
N PHE A 87 7.91 3.78 -15.49
CA PHE A 87 8.27 2.56 -14.76
C PHE A 87 9.69 2.65 -14.20
N GLU A 88 10.66 3.12 -14.98
CA GLU A 88 12.04 3.30 -14.50
C GLU A 88 12.13 4.37 -13.40
N PHE A 89 11.34 5.45 -13.51
CA PHE A 89 11.25 6.44 -12.45
C PHE A 89 10.68 5.84 -11.15
N LEU A 90 9.57 5.09 -11.22
CA LEU A 90 8.95 4.47 -10.05
C LEU A 90 9.87 3.43 -9.41
N LYS A 91 10.56 2.62 -10.23
CA LYS A 91 11.58 1.68 -9.76
C LYS A 91 12.70 2.40 -9.01
N TYR A 92 13.21 3.49 -9.57
CA TYR A 92 14.24 4.30 -8.91
C TYR A 92 13.76 4.80 -7.54
N VAL A 93 12.57 5.40 -7.46
CA VAL A 93 12.01 5.91 -6.20
C VAL A 93 11.89 4.79 -5.15
N VAL A 94 11.34 3.64 -5.53
CA VAL A 94 11.20 2.51 -4.59
C VAL A 94 12.57 2.00 -4.13
N GLN A 95 13.50 1.81 -5.06
CA GLN A 95 14.81 1.24 -4.77
C GLN A 95 15.71 2.17 -3.96
N GLU A 96 15.76 3.45 -4.34
CA GLU A 96 16.76 4.39 -3.83
C GLU A 96 16.22 5.28 -2.72
N GLU A 97 14.91 5.56 -2.68
CA GLU A 97 14.31 6.43 -1.66
C GLU A 97 13.61 5.63 -0.57
N ASP A 98 12.63 4.79 -0.94
CA ASP A 98 11.82 4.04 0.03
C ASP A 98 12.66 3.03 0.81
N TYR A 99 13.43 2.21 0.10
CA TYR A 99 14.30 1.22 0.74
C TYR A 99 15.43 1.84 1.56
N ALA A 100 16.06 2.92 1.08
CA ALA A 100 17.06 3.63 1.85
C ALA A 100 16.47 4.19 3.15
N THR A 101 15.20 4.61 3.14
CA THR A 101 14.49 5.06 4.33
C THR A 101 14.16 3.91 5.27
N GLY A 102 13.59 2.81 4.75
CA GLY A 102 13.26 1.62 5.55
C GLY A 102 14.49 0.98 6.20
N LEU A 103 15.59 0.85 5.48
CA LEU A 103 16.86 0.32 6.01
C LEU A 103 17.46 1.21 7.10
N ARG A 104 17.35 2.54 6.96
CA ARG A 104 17.78 3.48 8.02
C ARG A 104 16.91 3.36 9.27
N GLN A 105 15.60 3.17 9.10
CA GLN A 105 14.70 2.90 10.22
C GLN A 105 15.06 1.59 10.92
N GLN A 106 15.27 0.50 10.17
CA GLN A 106 15.69 -0.79 10.73
C GLN A 106 16.98 -0.65 11.56
N LYS A 107 18.01 0.00 11.02
CA LYS A 107 19.26 0.26 11.75
C LYS A 107 19.06 1.07 13.02
N ALA A 108 18.16 2.05 13.00
CA ALA A 108 17.81 2.84 14.18
C ALA A 108 17.11 2.00 15.24
N LEU A 109 16.21 1.10 14.85
CA LEU A 109 15.51 0.18 15.77
C LEU A 109 16.49 -0.81 16.43
N GLU A 110 17.39 -1.39 15.66
CA GLU A 110 18.43 -2.31 16.15
C GLU A 110 19.36 -1.69 17.19
N SER A 111 19.53 -0.36 17.17
CA SER A 111 20.34 0.34 18.18
C SER A 111 19.78 0.26 19.60
N GLY A 112 18.49 -0.07 19.76
CA GLY A 112 17.81 -0.07 21.07
C GLY A 112 17.65 1.31 21.71
N GLY A 113 18.01 2.40 21.02
CA GLY A 113 17.97 3.76 21.57
C GLY A 113 16.58 4.32 21.84
N LYS A 114 15.52 3.63 21.41
CA LYS A 114 14.12 3.96 21.69
C LYS A 114 13.38 2.73 22.21
N PRO A 115 12.67 2.82 23.35
CA PRO A 115 11.90 1.70 23.88
C PRO A 115 10.59 1.44 23.13
N PHE A 116 10.10 2.41 22.35
CA PHE A 116 8.88 2.29 21.55
C PHE A 116 8.89 3.23 20.33
N VAL A 117 8.09 2.88 19.33
CA VAL A 117 7.74 3.73 18.18
C VAL A 117 6.27 4.12 18.32
N LEU A 118 5.97 5.42 18.16
CA LEU A 118 4.61 5.92 18.18
C LEU A 118 4.14 6.14 16.75
N PHE A 119 3.00 5.55 16.40
CA PHE A 119 2.33 5.87 15.16
C PHE A 119 1.43 7.09 15.32
N GLY A 120 1.58 8.07 14.44
CA GLY A 120 0.73 9.25 14.38
C GLY A 120 -0.72 8.91 14.01
N LYS A 121 -1.64 9.85 14.26
CA LYS A 121 -3.07 9.69 13.93
C LYS A 121 -3.33 9.47 12.43
N ASN A 122 -2.44 9.96 11.58
CA ASN A 122 -2.53 9.81 10.12
C ASN A 122 -1.88 8.51 9.62
N GLU A 123 -1.29 7.70 10.48
CA GLU A 123 -0.58 6.46 10.14
C GLU A 123 -1.46 5.22 10.37
N GLY A 124 -2.74 5.30 10.01
CA GLY A 124 -3.71 4.21 10.19
C GLY A 124 -3.27 2.89 9.55
N GLY A 125 -2.42 2.95 8.51
CA GLY A 125 -1.79 1.77 7.90
C GLY A 125 -0.93 0.99 8.88
N GLY A 126 -0.06 1.69 9.62
CA GLY A 126 0.76 1.09 10.66
C GLY A 126 -0.09 0.53 11.79
N HIS A 127 -1.15 1.26 12.20
CA HIS A 127 -2.07 0.78 13.23
C HIS A 127 -2.73 -0.55 12.84
N HIS A 128 -3.29 -0.63 11.64
CA HIS A 128 -3.96 -1.84 11.16
C HIS A 128 -2.99 -3.02 10.98
N PHE A 129 -1.80 -2.76 10.43
CA PHE A 129 -0.78 -3.79 10.26
C PHE A 129 -0.39 -4.42 11.60
N HIS A 130 0.00 -3.59 12.57
CA HIS A 130 0.43 -4.10 13.87
C HIS A 130 -0.69 -4.79 14.65
N HIS A 131 -1.94 -4.34 14.49
CA HIS A 131 -3.07 -5.06 15.07
C HIS A 131 -3.23 -6.47 14.45
N TRP A 132 -3.12 -6.60 13.13
CA TRP A 132 -3.16 -7.92 12.48
C TRP A 132 -2.01 -8.82 12.92
N VAL A 133 -0.79 -8.29 13.01
CA VAL A 133 0.37 -9.04 13.51
C VAL A 133 0.10 -9.55 14.93
N ASP A 134 -0.36 -8.67 15.83
CA ASP A 134 -0.69 -9.04 17.21
C ASP A 134 -1.75 -10.14 17.29
N LEU A 135 -2.77 -10.07 16.44
CA LEU A 135 -3.88 -11.02 16.42
C LEU A 135 -3.42 -12.38 15.90
N LEU A 136 -2.65 -12.39 14.81
CA LEU A 136 -2.09 -13.61 14.23
C LEU A 136 -1.11 -14.30 15.19
N LEU A 137 -0.26 -13.54 15.89
CA LEU A 137 0.68 -14.11 16.87
C LEU A 137 0.00 -14.70 18.11
N LYS A 138 -1.23 -14.30 18.41
CA LYS A 138 -2.02 -14.78 19.56
C LYS A 138 -3.02 -15.87 19.19
N THR A 139 -3.22 -16.13 17.90
CA THR A 139 -4.19 -17.10 17.39
C THR A 139 -3.43 -18.37 17.02
N GLU A 140 -3.85 -19.51 17.56
CA GLU A 140 -3.30 -20.80 17.17
C GLU A 140 -3.61 -21.10 15.70
N ASP A 141 -2.70 -21.80 15.01
CA ASP A 141 -2.83 -22.07 13.57
C ASP A 141 -4.17 -22.73 13.19
N ALA A 142 -4.71 -23.58 14.05
CA ALA A 142 -5.98 -24.26 13.86
C ALA A 142 -7.19 -23.31 13.83
N ASP A 143 -7.06 -22.14 14.48
CA ASP A 143 -8.13 -21.15 14.64
C ASP A 143 -8.04 -19.99 13.63
N LEU A 144 -6.93 -19.89 12.88
CA LEU A 144 -6.74 -18.87 11.84
C LEU A 144 -7.86 -18.80 10.80
N PRO A 145 -8.43 -19.92 10.30
CA PRO A 145 -9.55 -19.84 9.35
C PRO A 145 -10.78 -19.14 9.93
N ALA A 146 -11.09 -19.38 11.21
CA ALA A 146 -12.22 -18.73 11.89
C ALA A 146 -11.96 -17.23 12.06
N LEU A 147 -10.73 -16.87 12.43
CA LEU A 147 -10.29 -15.48 12.55
C LEU A 147 -10.45 -14.72 11.22
N PHE A 148 -10.02 -15.31 10.11
CA PHE A 148 -10.17 -14.68 8.80
C PHE A 148 -11.63 -14.55 8.37
N ASP A 149 -12.49 -15.53 8.69
CA ASP A 149 -13.92 -15.45 8.38
C ASP A 149 -14.63 -14.36 9.18
N GLU A 150 -14.25 -14.16 10.46
CA GLU A 150 -14.77 -13.08 11.31
C GLU A 150 -14.47 -11.69 10.73
N HIS A 151 -13.27 -11.50 10.18
CA HIS A 151 -12.80 -10.20 9.69
C HIS A 151 -12.94 -10.00 8.18
N LYS A 152 -13.65 -10.89 7.47
CA LYS A 152 -13.78 -10.83 6.01
C LYS A 152 -14.47 -9.55 5.47
N THR A 153 -15.39 -8.96 6.23
CA THR A 153 -16.20 -7.80 5.79
C THR A 153 -15.88 -6.49 6.51
N THR A 154 -15.23 -6.54 7.67
CA THR A 154 -14.99 -5.36 8.51
C THR A 154 -13.61 -5.42 9.16
N PHE A 155 -12.79 -4.41 8.88
CA PHE A 155 -11.58 -4.13 9.65
C PHE A 155 -11.95 -3.36 10.91
N PHE A 156 -11.31 -3.73 12.04
CA PHE A 156 -11.28 -3.08 13.37
C PHE A 156 -12.12 -1.82 13.48
N SER A 157 -13.44 -1.99 13.34
CA SER A 157 -14.35 -0.88 13.48
C SER A 157 -14.38 -0.62 14.98
N ALA A 158 -14.21 0.64 15.40
CA ALA A 158 -14.62 1.00 16.74
C ALA A 158 -16.04 0.46 16.91
N LYS A 159 -16.25 -0.48 17.85
CA LYS A 159 -17.59 -0.88 18.24
C LYS A 159 -18.37 0.42 18.41
N LYS A 160 -19.49 0.57 17.70
CA LYS A 160 -20.45 1.61 18.06
C LYS A 160 -20.69 1.42 19.56
N GLN A 161 -20.28 2.39 20.36
CA GLN A 161 -20.77 2.48 21.72
C GLN A 161 -22.25 2.79 21.54
N ASP A 162 -23.09 1.81 21.87
CA ASP A 162 -24.52 2.02 22.10
C ASP A 162 -24.72 2.90 23.34
#